data_AF-A0A9E5A5J2-F1
#
_entry.id   AF-A0A9E5A5J2-F1
#
_cell.length_a   1.000
_cell.length_b   1.000
_cell.length_c   1.000
_cell.angle_alpha   90.00
_cell.angle_beta   90.00
_cell.angle_gamma   90.00
#
_symmetry.space_group_name_H-M   'P 1'
#
loop_
_entity.id
_entity.type
_entity.pdbx_description
1 polymer ?
#
loop_
_entity_poly.entity_id
_entity_poly.type
_entity_poly.pdbx_seq_one_letter_code
_entity_poly.pdbx_strand_id
1 'polypeptide(L)'
;MSEESAKIQARLIRDLEPVVAVELERHLSVQKNWYPHEYVPWSEGRDYAGPLNGDAWEAKDSRLTPVAQDSLILNLLTEDNLPSYHTEISISMGRDGAWGNWIERWTAEEARHAIVIRDYLMATRGVDPYELEDLRMAHMSLGYQTPYENDMLHTIAYVSFQELATRISHRNTGKLSDDPIAESMMQRVALDENLHMLFYRNTLSAALDMEPNAAMRAISDVVRNFDMPGANMPGFGRKAVQIALAGIYDLQLHIEEVVTPVLRAWNVFERNDLSGDGLVAREELVSFLEKAGQEAATFSDKREVHFERLIARGQNPIRIQK
;
A
#
# COMPACT_ATOMS: atom_id res chain seq x y z
N MET A 1 12.17 15.07 16.85
CA MET A 1 12.72 13.91 17.57
C MET A 1 13.58 14.37 18.76
N SER A 2 13.51 13.70 19.92
CA SER A 2 14.39 13.98 21.08
C SER A 2 15.79 13.37 20.88
N GLU A 3 16.80 13.84 21.61
CA GLU A 3 18.17 13.27 21.55
C GLU A 3 18.20 11.78 21.96
N GLU A 4 17.39 11.41 22.95
CA GLU A 4 17.26 10.02 23.40
C GLU A 4 16.66 9.13 22.31
N SER A 5 15.58 9.59 21.67
CA SER A 5 14.99 8.86 20.54
C SER A 5 16.00 8.69 19.41
N ALA A 6 16.73 9.74 19.03
CA ALA A 6 17.77 9.65 18.00
C ALA A 6 18.85 8.59 18.32
N LYS A 7 19.27 8.47 19.58
CA LYS A 7 20.21 7.42 20.03
C LYS A 7 19.60 6.03 19.95
N ILE A 8 18.33 5.87 20.30
CA ILE A 8 17.60 4.60 20.18
C ILE A 8 17.56 4.16 18.72
N GLN A 9 17.15 5.05 17.81
CA GLN A 9 17.05 4.75 16.37
C GLN A 9 18.41 4.33 15.79
N ALA A 10 19.47 5.13 16.03
CA ALA A 10 20.81 4.83 15.52
C ALA A 10 21.37 3.50 16.04
N ARG A 11 21.12 3.17 17.32
CA ARG A 11 21.51 1.88 17.89
C ARG A 11 20.72 0.73 17.25
N LEU A 12 19.39 0.88 17.08
CA LEU A 12 18.55 -0.15 16.48
C LEU A 12 18.93 -0.44 15.04
N ILE A 13 19.22 0.57 14.22
CA ILE A 13 19.71 0.38 12.84
C ILE A 13 20.93 -0.55 12.83
N ARG A 14 21.90 -0.31 13.73
CA ARG A 14 23.09 -1.16 13.86
C ARG A 14 22.76 -2.56 14.38
N ASP A 15 21.94 -2.67 15.41
CA ASP A 15 21.70 -3.93 16.13
C ASP A 15 20.72 -4.86 15.39
N LEU A 16 19.87 -4.31 14.52
CA LEU A 16 18.96 -5.06 13.64
C LEU A 16 19.62 -5.55 12.35
N GLU A 17 20.80 -5.03 11.97
CA GLU A 17 21.52 -5.43 10.75
C GLU A 17 21.61 -6.97 10.55
N PRO A 18 21.90 -7.81 11.58
CA PRO A 18 21.89 -9.26 11.39
C PRO A 18 20.49 -9.84 11.11
N VAL A 19 19.43 -9.25 11.69
CA VAL A 19 18.05 -9.67 11.45
C VAL A 19 17.65 -9.34 10.02
N VAL A 20 17.99 -8.13 9.57
CA VAL A 20 17.77 -7.65 8.20
C VAL A 20 18.48 -8.55 7.18
N ALA A 21 19.71 -8.97 7.46
CA ALA A 21 20.42 -9.92 6.61
C ALA A 21 19.67 -11.27 6.51
N VAL A 22 19.18 -11.80 7.63
CA VAL A 22 18.41 -13.05 7.66
C VAL A 22 17.08 -12.91 6.91
N GLU A 23 16.37 -11.80 7.10
CA GLU A 23 15.10 -11.55 6.41
C GLU A 23 15.28 -11.28 4.91
N LEU A 24 16.38 -10.65 4.51
CA LEU A 24 16.77 -10.50 3.11
C LEU A 24 17.02 -11.87 2.46
N GLU A 25 17.81 -12.73 3.09
CA GLU A 25 18.06 -14.09 2.60
C GLU A 25 16.76 -14.91 2.55
N ARG A 26 15.90 -14.79 3.58
CA ARG A 26 14.57 -15.41 3.59
C ARG A 26 13.77 -14.95 2.38
N HIS A 27 13.69 -13.63 2.15
CA HIS A 27 12.99 -13.05 1.00
C HIS A 27 13.49 -13.60 -0.32
N LEU A 28 14.81 -13.52 -0.56
CA LEU A 28 15.44 -14.01 -1.79
C LEU A 28 15.25 -15.52 -2.02
N SER A 29 15.11 -16.31 -0.95
CA SER A 29 14.90 -17.75 -1.07
C SER A 29 13.47 -18.15 -1.48
N VAL A 30 12.48 -17.29 -1.22
CA VAL A 30 11.06 -17.58 -1.47
C VAL A 30 10.49 -16.80 -2.64
N GLN A 31 11.09 -15.65 -2.96
CA GLN A 31 10.72 -14.84 -4.10
C GLN A 31 10.77 -15.68 -5.38
N LYS A 32 9.87 -15.36 -6.31
CA LYS A 32 9.90 -15.92 -7.66
C LYS A 32 10.05 -14.80 -8.65
N ASN A 33 10.97 -14.93 -9.59
CA ASN A 33 11.07 -13.99 -10.68
C ASN A 33 9.79 -14.00 -11.52
N TRP A 34 9.47 -12.82 -12.03
CA TRP A 34 8.43 -12.57 -13.02
C TRP A 34 8.83 -11.31 -13.77
N TYR A 35 8.35 -11.20 -15.00
CA TYR A 35 8.68 -10.09 -15.86
C TYR A 35 7.41 -9.35 -16.29
N PRO A 36 7.31 -8.02 -16.11
CA PRO A 36 6.12 -7.26 -16.48
C PRO A 36 5.58 -7.55 -17.88
N HIS A 37 6.47 -7.69 -18.87
CA HIS A 37 6.09 -7.93 -20.26
C HIS A 37 5.38 -9.27 -20.52
N GLU A 38 5.44 -10.22 -19.59
CA GLU A 38 4.71 -11.50 -19.70
C GLU A 38 3.21 -11.37 -19.36
N TYR A 39 2.82 -10.26 -18.73
CA TYR A 39 1.46 -10.02 -18.22
C TYR A 39 0.68 -8.95 -19.03
N VAL A 40 1.27 -8.46 -20.11
CA VAL A 40 0.70 -7.38 -20.94
C VAL A 40 0.27 -7.94 -22.30
N PRO A 41 -0.96 -7.66 -22.77
CA PRO A 41 -1.45 -8.14 -24.06
C PRO A 41 -0.94 -7.25 -25.20
N TRP A 42 0.36 -7.31 -25.49
CA TRP A 42 1.00 -6.42 -26.47
C TRP A 42 0.35 -6.43 -27.86
N SER A 43 -0.31 -7.53 -28.24
CA SER A 43 -1.05 -7.63 -29.50
C SER A 43 -2.26 -6.70 -29.60
N GLU A 44 -2.75 -6.15 -28.48
CA GLU A 44 -3.83 -5.16 -28.45
C GLU A 44 -3.32 -3.72 -28.63
N GLY A 45 -2.01 -3.51 -28.46
CA GLY A 45 -1.38 -2.20 -28.57
C GLY A 45 -1.49 -1.61 -29.98
N ARG A 46 -1.85 -0.32 -30.04
CA ARG A 46 -1.88 0.48 -31.27
C ARG A 46 -1.56 1.93 -30.96
N ASP A 47 -1.08 2.66 -31.97
CA ASP A 47 -0.68 4.05 -31.81
C ASP A 47 -1.84 4.91 -31.26
N TYR A 48 -1.50 5.79 -30.32
CA TYR A 48 -2.40 6.84 -29.83
C TYR A 48 -2.34 8.07 -30.74
N ALA A 49 -3.35 8.93 -30.64
CA ALA A 49 -3.29 10.27 -31.21
C ALA A 49 -2.02 11.00 -30.74
N GLY A 50 -1.38 11.73 -31.65
CA GLY A 50 -0.12 12.41 -31.41
C GLY A 50 0.89 12.20 -32.55
N PRO A 51 2.20 12.28 -32.26
CA PRO A 51 3.25 12.30 -33.27
C PRO A 51 3.31 11.08 -34.20
N LEU A 52 2.79 9.92 -33.75
CA LEU A 52 2.75 8.69 -34.54
C LEU A 52 1.45 8.55 -35.38
N ASN A 53 0.56 9.54 -35.33
CA ASN A 53 -0.70 9.60 -36.09
C ASN A 53 -1.66 8.41 -35.84
N GLY A 54 -1.74 7.95 -34.58
CA GLY A 54 -2.71 6.94 -34.16
C GLY A 54 -4.09 7.50 -33.80
N ASP A 55 -4.91 6.66 -33.16
CA ASP A 55 -6.29 7.00 -32.81
C ASP A 55 -6.39 7.62 -31.41
N ALA A 56 -7.27 8.62 -31.26
CA ALA A 56 -7.60 9.18 -29.96
C ALA A 56 -8.26 8.12 -29.06
N TRP A 57 -8.04 8.22 -27.76
CA TRP A 57 -8.73 7.36 -26.80
C TRP A 57 -10.20 7.75 -26.71
N GLU A 58 -11.08 6.75 -26.64
CA GLU A 58 -12.49 6.93 -26.33
C GLU A 58 -12.90 6.04 -25.17
N ALA A 59 -13.89 6.45 -24.36
CA ALA A 59 -14.36 5.66 -23.22
C ALA A 59 -14.77 4.21 -23.56
N LYS A 60 -15.19 3.96 -24.81
CA LYS A 60 -15.55 2.62 -25.31
C LYS A 60 -14.35 1.71 -25.58
N ASP A 61 -13.13 2.25 -25.63
CA ASP A 61 -11.91 1.46 -25.82
C ASP A 61 -11.60 0.62 -24.57
N SER A 62 -12.00 1.10 -23.39
CA SER A 62 -11.77 0.39 -22.13
C SER A 62 -12.85 -0.66 -21.86
N ARG A 63 -12.41 -1.88 -21.53
CA ARG A 63 -13.27 -2.94 -20.99
C ARG A 63 -13.38 -2.94 -19.46
N LEU A 64 -12.57 -2.12 -18.79
CA LEU A 64 -12.53 -2.05 -17.33
C LEU A 64 -13.79 -1.39 -16.78
N THR A 65 -14.27 -1.89 -15.65
CA THR A 65 -15.30 -1.19 -14.89
C THR A 65 -14.81 0.22 -14.47
N PRO A 66 -15.68 1.24 -14.37
CA PRO A 66 -15.25 2.58 -13.98
C PRO A 66 -14.50 2.62 -12.63
N VAL A 67 -14.89 1.77 -11.69
CA VAL A 67 -14.22 1.69 -10.38
C VAL A 67 -12.85 1.02 -10.49
N ALA A 68 -12.71 0.01 -11.36
CA ALA A 68 -11.41 -0.59 -11.63
C ALA A 68 -10.45 0.38 -12.32
N GLN A 69 -10.95 1.23 -13.23
CA GLN A 69 -10.15 2.32 -13.82
C GLN A 69 -9.64 3.27 -12.73
N ASP A 70 -10.54 3.78 -11.88
CA ASP A 70 -10.17 4.65 -10.76
C ASP A 70 -9.14 4.00 -9.84
N SER A 71 -9.33 2.72 -9.51
CA SER A 71 -8.43 1.98 -8.63
C SER A 71 -7.08 1.68 -9.28
N LEU A 72 -7.03 1.29 -10.56
CA LEU A 72 -5.77 1.07 -11.27
C LEU A 72 -4.97 2.36 -11.43
N ILE A 73 -5.66 3.50 -11.66
CA ILE A 73 -5.01 4.82 -11.66
C ILE A 73 -4.43 5.11 -10.28
N LEU A 74 -5.19 4.97 -9.18
CA LEU A 74 -4.66 5.24 -7.84
C LEU A 74 -3.49 4.30 -7.47
N ASN A 75 -3.61 3.02 -7.79
CA ASN A 75 -2.56 2.04 -7.55
C ASN A 75 -1.31 2.43 -8.34
N LEU A 76 -1.42 2.63 -9.66
CA LEU A 76 -0.29 3.04 -10.51
C LEU A 76 0.38 4.30 -10.02
N LEU A 77 -0.39 5.35 -9.70
CA LEU A 77 0.19 6.61 -9.26
C LEU A 77 0.86 6.50 -7.90
N THR A 78 0.36 5.62 -7.03
CA THR A 78 1.07 5.26 -5.80
C THR A 78 2.41 4.59 -6.15
N GLU A 79 2.42 3.55 -6.99
CA GLU A 79 3.65 2.87 -7.41
C GLU A 79 4.66 3.80 -8.09
N ASP A 80 4.19 4.71 -8.97
CA ASP A 80 5.04 5.64 -9.72
C ASP A 80 5.81 6.62 -8.81
N ASN A 81 5.30 6.91 -7.61
CA ASN A 81 5.96 7.79 -6.65
C ASN A 81 7.07 7.08 -5.85
N LEU A 82 7.45 5.87 -6.25
CA LEU A 82 8.60 5.10 -5.74
C LEU A 82 9.87 5.93 -5.48
N PRO A 83 10.28 6.91 -6.31
CA PRO A 83 11.45 7.74 -6.01
C PRO A 83 11.35 8.45 -4.65
N SER A 84 10.16 8.91 -4.27
CA SER A 84 9.92 9.55 -2.97
C SER A 84 9.99 8.51 -1.84
N TYR A 85 9.38 7.34 -2.02
CA TYR A 85 9.39 6.28 -1.01
C TYR A 85 10.78 5.71 -0.76
N HIS A 86 11.54 5.44 -1.83
CA HIS A 86 12.93 5.04 -1.75
C HIS A 86 13.76 6.05 -0.94
N THR A 87 13.52 7.35 -1.17
CA THR A 87 14.24 8.42 -0.47
C THR A 87 13.95 8.39 1.03
N GLU A 88 12.69 8.39 1.44
CA GLU A 88 12.30 8.38 2.86
C GLU A 88 12.78 7.12 3.59
N ILE A 89 12.67 5.95 2.95
CA ILE A 89 13.15 4.68 3.51
C ILE A 89 14.68 4.69 3.64
N SER A 90 15.40 5.12 2.60
CA SER A 90 16.87 5.19 2.62
C SER A 90 17.40 6.15 3.67
N ILE A 91 16.74 7.30 3.86
CA ILE A 91 17.11 8.28 4.89
C ILE A 91 16.91 7.69 6.30
N SER A 92 15.79 7.00 6.53
CA SER A 92 15.45 6.48 7.86
C SER A 92 16.25 5.25 8.29
N MET A 93 16.67 4.38 7.36
CA MET A 93 17.33 3.10 7.68
C MET A 93 18.83 3.08 7.35
N GLY A 94 19.31 4.02 6.54
CA GLY A 94 20.66 4.01 6.00
C GLY A 94 20.80 3.19 4.72
N ARG A 95 21.99 3.25 4.10
CA ARG A 95 22.26 2.66 2.77
C ARG A 95 23.40 1.64 2.77
N ASP A 96 23.90 1.30 3.94
CA ASP A 96 25.03 0.38 4.08
C ASP A 96 24.53 -1.04 4.38
N GLY A 97 25.35 -2.04 4.04
CA GLY A 97 25.14 -3.43 4.45
C GLY A 97 23.82 -4.04 3.98
N ALA A 98 23.22 -4.86 4.84
CA ALA A 98 21.97 -5.57 4.57
C ALA A 98 20.79 -4.61 4.42
N TRP A 99 20.76 -3.49 5.15
CA TRP A 99 19.76 -2.44 4.95
C TRP A 99 19.79 -1.90 3.54
N GLY A 100 20.97 -1.46 3.07
CA GLY A 100 21.15 -0.96 1.71
C GLY A 100 20.74 -2.00 0.66
N ASN A 101 21.20 -3.24 0.82
CA ASN A 101 20.86 -4.33 -0.10
C ASN A 101 19.35 -4.62 -0.15
N TRP A 102 18.66 -4.61 1.00
CA TRP A 102 17.21 -4.76 1.03
C TRP A 102 16.52 -3.61 0.31
N ILE A 103 16.87 -2.36 0.60
CA ILE A 103 16.20 -1.20 0.03
C ILE A 103 16.37 -1.16 -1.48
N GLU A 104 17.57 -1.44 -1.98
CA GLU A 104 17.83 -1.54 -3.43
C GLU A 104 17.05 -2.69 -4.06
N ARG A 105 16.97 -3.85 -3.37
CA ARG A 105 16.19 -4.98 -3.86
C ARG A 105 14.70 -4.65 -3.91
N TRP A 106 14.12 -4.21 -2.80
CA TRP A 106 12.73 -3.79 -2.69
C TRP A 106 12.39 -2.75 -3.76
N THR A 107 13.23 -1.72 -3.93
CA THR A 107 13.01 -0.68 -4.96
C THR A 107 12.97 -1.27 -6.37
N ALA A 108 13.86 -2.21 -6.68
CA ALA A 108 13.85 -2.87 -7.98
C ALA A 108 12.62 -3.77 -8.18
N GLU A 109 12.09 -4.36 -7.12
CA GLU A 109 10.87 -5.16 -7.15
C GLU A 109 9.63 -4.28 -7.35
N GLU A 110 9.48 -3.21 -6.55
CA GLU A 110 8.42 -2.21 -6.64
C GLU A 110 8.34 -1.52 -8.00
N ALA A 111 9.49 -1.22 -8.62
CA ALA A 111 9.51 -0.59 -9.94
C ALA A 111 8.74 -1.42 -10.99
N ARG A 112 8.69 -2.75 -10.83
CA ARG A 112 7.93 -3.63 -11.73
C ARG A 112 6.42 -3.45 -11.59
N HIS A 113 5.92 -3.03 -10.43
CA HIS A 113 4.50 -2.82 -10.17
C HIS A 113 3.97 -1.68 -11.04
N ALA A 114 4.61 -0.51 -10.98
CA ALA A 114 4.27 0.62 -11.84
C ALA A 114 4.36 0.25 -13.33
N ILE A 115 5.45 -0.43 -13.74
CA ILE A 115 5.66 -0.83 -15.14
C ILE A 115 4.53 -1.72 -15.64
N VAL A 116 4.19 -2.81 -14.94
CA VAL A 116 3.16 -3.74 -15.43
C VAL A 116 1.78 -3.09 -15.49
N ILE A 117 1.42 -2.29 -14.49
CA ILE A 117 0.12 -1.62 -14.44
C ILE A 117 0.03 -0.59 -15.58
N ARG A 118 1.07 0.24 -15.75
CA ARG A 118 1.13 1.23 -16.84
C ARG A 118 1.07 0.57 -18.20
N ASP A 119 1.91 -0.44 -18.44
CA ASP A 119 1.98 -1.10 -19.73
C ASP A 119 0.67 -1.81 -20.09
N TYR A 120 0.00 -2.43 -19.12
CA TYR A 120 -1.34 -2.97 -19.30
C TYR A 120 -2.35 -1.87 -19.67
N LEU A 121 -2.39 -0.76 -18.93
CA LEU A 121 -3.32 0.34 -19.21
C LEU A 121 -3.09 0.96 -20.59
N MET A 122 -1.83 1.04 -21.04
CA MET A 122 -1.48 1.58 -22.36
C MET A 122 -1.73 0.58 -23.49
N ALA A 123 -1.41 -0.70 -23.32
CA ALA A 123 -1.63 -1.71 -24.35
C ALA A 123 -3.13 -1.95 -24.58
N THR A 124 -3.92 -1.96 -23.51
CA THR A 124 -5.38 -2.23 -23.56
C THR A 124 -6.22 -0.99 -23.77
N ARG A 125 -5.61 0.21 -23.76
CA ARG A 125 -6.33 1.49 -23.74
C ARG A 125 -7.32 1.56 -22.57
N GLY A 126 -6.94 1.01 -21.42
CA GLY A 126 -7.80 0.83 -20.25
C GLY A 126 -8.27 2.13 -19.60
N VAL A 127 -7.54 3.23 -19.79
CA VAL A 127 -7.89 4.57 -19.28
C VAL A 127 -7.49 5.65 -20.28
N ASP A 128 -7.98 6.87 -20.08
CA ASP A 128 -7.51 8.04 -20.83
C ASP A 128 -6.01 8.26 -20.55
N PRO A 129 -5.14 8.14 -21.58
CA PRO A 129 -3.70 8.29 -21.39
C PRO A 129 -3.30 9.72 -21.04
N TYR A 130 -4.05 10.74 -21.48
CA TYR A 130 -3.71 12.13 -21.17
C TYR A 130 -4.03 12.46 -19.71
N GLU A 131 -5.22 12.07 -19.24
CA GLU A 131 -5.58 12.25 -17.82
C GLU A 131 -4.59 11.51 -16.91
N LEU A 132 -4.22 10.27 -17.27
CA LEU A 132 -3.25 9.50 -16.49
C LEU A 132 -1.88 10.19 -16.40
N GLU A 133 -1.35 10.67 -17.52
CA GLU A 133 -0.04 11.34 -17.57
C GLU A 133 -0.06 12.69 -16.83
N ASP A 134 -1.13 13.47 -16.95
CA ASP A 134 -1.31 14.72 -16.20
C ASP A 134 -1.39 14.47 -14.69
N LEU A 135 -2.14 13.45 -14.26
CA LEU A 135 -2.21 13.03 -12.86
C LEU A 135 -0.86 12.54 -12.35
N ARG A 136 -0.10 11.80 -13.17
CA ARG A 136 1.25 11.34 -12.81
C ARG A 136 2.19 12.50 -12.58
N MET A 137 2.22 13.46 -13.51
CA MET A 137 3.02 14.67 -13.36
C MET A 137 2.62 15.46 -12.11
N ALA A 138 1.32 15.62 -11.85
CA ALA A 138 0.84 16.33 -10.67
C ALA A 138 1.23 15.61 -9.37
N HIS A 139 1.04 14.29 -9.29
CA HIS A 139 1.32 13.52 -8.08
C HIS A 139 2.82 13.44 -7.78
N MET A 140 3.64 13.07 -8.76
CA MET A 140 5.09 12.94 -8.57
C MET A 140 5.77 14.29 -8.27
N SER A 141 5.22 15.40 -8.77
CA SER A 141 5.74 16.75 -8.44
C SER A 141 5.44 17.19 -7.01
N LEU A 142 4.43 16.61 -6.36
CA LEU A 142 4.18 16.83 -4.93
C LEU A 142 5.14 16.01 -4.06
N GLY A 143 5.55 14.84 -4.56
CA GLY A 143 6.38 13.88 -3.84
C GLY A 143 5.66 13.26 -2.65
N TYR A 144 6.42 12.69 -1.73
CA TYR A 144 5.94 12.17 -0.45
C TYR A 144 6.96 12.50 0.62
N GLN A 145 6.47 12.89 1.81
CA GLN A 145 7.30 13.12 3.00
C GLN A 145 6.61 12.47 4.18
N THR A 146 7.35 11.65 4.94
CA THR A 146 6.81 11.08 6.17
C THR A 146 6.67 12.16 7.25
N PRO A 147 5.63 12.12 8.11
CA PRO A 147 5.59 12.97 9.29
C PRO A 147 6.65 12.57 10.35
N TYR A 148 7.36 11.46 10.13
CA TYR A 148 8.33 10.87 11.06
C TYR A 148 9.78 11.00 10.55
N GLU A 149 10.24 12.24 10.38
CA GLU A 149 11.57 12.52 9.82
C GLU A 149 12.71 11.84 10.61
N ASN A 150 13.56 11.08 9.91
CA ASN A 150 14.70 10.35 10.46
C ASN A 150 14.33 9.34 11.57
N ASP A 151 13.12 8.77 11.52
CA ASP A 151 12.63 7.81 12.52
C ASP A 151 12.41 6.42 11.91
N MET A 152 13.39 5.54 12.11
CA MET A 152 13.38 4.18 11.56
C MET A 152 12.19 3.36 12.08
N LEU A 153 11.88 3.40 13.38
CA LEU A 153 10.78 2.64 13.97
C LEU A 153 9.43 2.99 13.36
N HIS A 154 9.13 4.29 13.23
CA HIS A 154 7.88 4.73 12.60
C HIS A 154 7.84 4.37 11.12
N THR A 155 8.95 4.50 10.39
CA THR A 155 8.99 4.11 8.97
C THR A 155 8.76 2.61 8.80
N ILE A 156 9.45 1.74 9.53
CA ILE A 156 9.24 0.28 9.44
C ILE A 156 7.81 -0.09 9.85
N ALA A 157 7.27 0.54 10.90
CA ALA A 157 5.89 0.33 11.31
C ALA A 157 4.91 0.72 10.21
N TYR A 158 5.06 1.91 9.61
CA TYR A 158 4.23 2.39 8.51
C TYR A 158 4.26 1.45 7.31
N VAL A 159 5.46 1.09 6.84
CA VAL A 159 5.62 0.21 5.66
C VAL A 159 5.04 -1.18 5.94
N SER A 160 5.18 -1.71 7.17
CA SER A 160 4.57 -3.01 7.54
C SER A 160 3.04 -3.04 7.33
N PHE A 161 2.34 -1.96 7.65
CA PHE A 161 0.89 -1.87 7.43
C PHE A 161 0.57 -1.51 5.98
N GLN A 162 1.35 -0.61 5.37
CA GLN A 162 1.09 -0.11 4.03
C GLN A 162 1.25 -1.22 2.97
N GLU A 163 2.26 -2.08 3.08
CA GLU A 163 2.47 -3.24 2.18
C GLU A 163 1.31 -4.26 2.24
N LEU A 164 0.70 -4.44 3.42
CA LEU A 164 -0.48 -5.29 3.54
C LEU A 164 -1.73 -4.62 2.97
N ALA A 165 -1.82 -3.29 3.10
CA ALA A 165 -2.91 -2.50 2.53
C ALA A 165 -2.88 -2.53 1.00
N THR A 166 -1.73 -2.30 0.37
CA THR A 166 -1.52 -2.38 -1.08
C THR A 166 -1.78 -3.78 -1.59
N ARG A 167 -1.29 -4.84 -0.92
CA ARG A 167 -1.64 -6.23 -1.23
C ARG A 167 -3.16 -6.44 -1.36
N ILE A 168 -3.94 -5.95 -0.39
CA ILE A 168 -5.39 -6.10 -0.39
C ILE A 168 -6.01 -5.27 -1.52
N SER A 169 -5.60 -4.01 -1.66
CA SER A 169 -6.05 -3.11 -2.72
C SER A 169 -5.83 -3.77 -4.09
N HIS A 170 -4.59 -4.13 -4.43
CA HIS A 170 -4.22 -4.75 -5.69
C HIS A 170 -5.04 -6.02 -5.99
N ARG A 171 -5.10 -6.95 -5.04
CA ARG A 171 -5.88 -8.19 -5.20
C ARG A 171 -7.34 -7.90 -5.48
N ASN A 172 -7.93 -6.96 -4.76
CA ASN A 172 -9.35 -6.63 -4.87
C ASN A 172 -9.65 -5.82 -6.14
N THR A 173 -8.75 -4.93 -6.57
CA THR A 173 -8.78 -4.25 -7.87
C THR A 173 -8.79 -5.26 -9.02
N GLY A 174 -7.90 -6.26 -8.97
CA GLY A 174 -7.86 -7.33 -9.96
C GLY A 174 -9.20 -8.06 -10.09
N LYS A 175 -9.82 -8.45 -8.97
CA LYS A 175 -11.15 -9.09 -8.96
C LYS A 175 -12.28 -8.22 -9.51
N LEU A 176 -12.22 -6.91 -9.27
CA LEU A 176 -13.26 -5.96 -9.72
C LEU A 176 -13.04 -5.45 -11.15
N SER A 177 -11.90 -5.81 -11.77
CA SER A 177 -11.53 -5.34 -13.10
C SER A 177 -12.46 -5.84 -14.21
N ASP A 178 -13.08 -7.02 -14.01
CA ASP A 178 -13.77 -7.79 -15.05
C ASP A 178 -12.87 -8.11 -16.26
N ASP A 179 -11.55 -8.17 -16.04
CA ASP A 179 -10.55 -8.56 -17.02
C ASP A 179 -9.60 -9.62 -16.43
N PRO A 180 -9.59 -10.86 -16.94
CA PRO A 180 -8.71 -11.92 -16.45
C PRO A 180 -7.21 -11.58 -16.51
N ILE A 181 -6.79 -10.71 -17.44
CA ILE A 181 -5.41 -10.27 -17.55
C ILE A 181 -5.07 -9.34 -16.39
N ALA A 182 -5.95 -8.37 -16.11
CA ALA A 182 -5.79 -7.49 -14.96
C ALA A 182 -5.83 -8.26 -13.64
N GLU A 183 -6.74 -9.24 -13.49
CA GLU A 183 -6.77 -10.08 -12.30
C GLU A 183 -5.45 -10.84 -12.09
N SER A 184 -4.91 -11.46 -13.15
CA SER A 184 -3.66 -12.20 -13.13
C SER A 184 -2.45 -11.31 -12.77
N MET A 185 -2.31 -10.13 -13.40
CA MET A 185 -1.19 -9.23 -13.12
C MET A 185 -1.26 -8.66 -11.70
N MET A 186 -2.46 -8.29 -11.23
CA MET A 186 -2.62 -7.70 -9.90
C MET A 186 -2.42 -8.76 -8.80
N GLN A 187 -2.74 -10.03 -9.08
CA GLN A 187 -2.37 -11.13 -8.20
C GLN A 187 -0.84 -11.28 -8.09
N ARG A 188 -0.10 -11.07 -9.18
CA ARG A 188 1.36 -11.13 -9.19
C ARG A 188 1.98 -10.00 -8.35
N VAL A 189 1.48 -8.78 -8.51
CA VAL A 189 1.88 -7.62 -7.67
C VAL A 189 1.58 -7.91 -6.20
N ALA A 190 0.36 -8.32 -5.87
CA ALA A 190 -0.05 -8.63 -4.49
C ALA A 190 0.77 -9.75 -3.80
N LEU A 191 1.44 -10.62 -4.57
CA LEU A 191 2.36 -11.62 -4.03
C LEU A 191 3.69 -11.00 -3.58
N ASP A 192 4.22 -10.02 -4.31
CA ASP A 192 5.45 -9.31 -3.96
C ASP A 192 5.22 -8.48 -2.68
N GLU A 193 4.14 -7.69 -2.64
CA GLU A 193 3.67 -6.91 -1.47
C GLU A 193 3.55 -7.78 -0.20
N ASN A 194 3.08 -9.03 -0.34
CA ASN A 194 3.02 -9.95 0.78
C ASN A 194 4.42 -10.29 1.32
N LEU A 195 5.41 -10.47 0.44
CA LEU A 195 6.78 -10.79 0.83
C LEU A 195 7.48 -9.57 1.45
N HIS A 196 7.25 -8.38 0.91
CA HIS A 196 7.72 -7.12 1.47
C HIS A 196 7.14 -6.87 2.86
N MET A 197 5.82 -7.02 3.03
CA MET A 197 5.16 -6.96 4.34
C MET A 197 5.83 -7.90 5.36
N LEU A 198 6.11 -9.15 4.97
CA LEU A 198 6.75 -10.12 5.87
C LEU A 198 8.14 -9.64 6.32
N PHE A 199 8.93 -9.04 5.42
CA PHE A 199 10.24 -8.49 5.75
C PHE A 199 10.12 -7.38 6.82
N TYR A 200 9.30 -6.37 6.57
CA TYR A 200 9.16 -5.23 7.49
C TYR A 200 8.53 -5.64 8.82
N ARG A 201 7.50 -6.49 8.77
CA ARG A 201 6.83 -7.00 9.97
C ARG A 201 7.78 -7.79 10.86
N ASN A 202 8.58 -8.69 10.28
CA ASN A 202 9.53 -9.49 11.06
C ASN A 202 10.65 -8.62 11.63
N THR A 203 11.14 -7.64 10.85
CA THR A 203 12.16 -6.68 11.32
C THR A 203 11.64 -5.85 12.50
N LEU A 204 10.40 -5.34 12.44
CA LEU A 204 9.81 -4.62 13.57
C LEU A 204 9.54 -5.53 14.78
N SER A 205 9.23 -6.81 14.56
CA SER A 205 9.10 -7.79 15.65
C SER A 205 10.40 -7.90 16.45
N ALA A 206 11.55 -7.96 15.77
CA ALA A 206 12.83 -7.96 16.45
C ALA A 206 13.12 -6.63 17.17
N ALA A 207 12.72 -5.50 16.56
CA ALA A 207 12.85 -4.19 17.19
C ALA A 207 11.99 -4.07 18.46
N LEU A 208 10.79 -4.65 18.47
CA LEU A 208 9.92 -4.75 19.65
C LEU A 208 10.59 -5.54 20.79
N ASP A 209 11.35 -6.59 20.48
CA ASP A 209 12.04 -7.37 21.52
C ASP A 209 13.27 -6.64 22.09
N MET A 210 13.88 -5.75 21.31
CA MET A 210 15.01 -4.93 21.75
C MET A 210 14.59 -3.67 22.49
N GLU A 211 13.56 -2.98 21.98
CA GLU A 211 13.09 -1.67 22.43
C GLU A 211 11.55 -1.62 22.50
N PRO A 212 10.93 -2.39 23.41
CA PRO A 212 9.49 -2.65 23.40
C PRO A 212 8.65 -1.38 23.53
N ASN A 213 9.07 -0.42 24.37
CA ASN A 213 8.29 0.79 24.62
C ASN A 213 8.34 1.76 23.43
N ALA A 214 9.54 1.97 22.85
CA ALA A 214 9.70 2.85 21.71
C ALA A 214 9.03 2.28 20.45
N ALA A 215 9.15 0.97 20.21
CA ALA A 215 8.49 0.32 19.09
C ALA A 215 6.96 0.30 19.27
N MET A 216 6.44 0.05 20.48
CA MET A 216 5.00 0.14 20.76
C MET A 216 4.46 1.56 20.55
N ARG A 217 5.21 2.59 20.94
CA ARG A 217 4.87 3.99 20.63
C ARG A 217 4.74 4.23 19.13
N ALA A 218 5.75 3.80 18.36
CA ALA A 218 5.73 3.93 16.90
C ALA A 218 4.54 3.22 16.25
N ILE A 219 4.20 2.00 16.71
CA ILE A 219 3.05 1.25 16.22
C ILE A 219 1.74 1.99 16.51
N SER A 220 1.57 2.48 17.74
CA SER A 220 0.36 3.23 18.13
C SER A 220 0.20 4.49 17.28
N ASP A 221 1.27 5.26 17.14
CA ASP A 221 1.25 6.52 16.41
C ASP A 221 0.97 6.28 14.90
N VAL A 222 1.60 5.27 14.29
CA VAL A 222 1.36 4.93 12.89
C VAL A 222 -0.08 4.47 12.65
N VAL A 223 -0.62 3.56 13.47
CA VAL A 223 -1.99 3.06 13.27
C VAL A 223 -3.02 4.19 13.44
N ARG A 224 -2.80 5.08 14.41
CA ARG A 224 -3.71 6.19 14.70
C ARG A 224 -3.69 7.30 13.65
N ASN A 225 -2.56 7.46 12.97
CA ASN A 225 -2.35 8.53 11.99
C ASN A 225 -2.13 7.99 10.58
N PHE A 226 -2.49 6.73 10.32
CA PHE A 226 -2.27 6.09 9.03
C PHE A 226 -3.01 6.86 7.93
N ASP A 227 -2.28 7.18 6.87
CA ASP A 227 -2.85 7.73 5.65
C ASP A 227 -2.24 7.03 4.44
N MET A 228 -3.01 6.94 3.36
CA MET A 228 -2.49 6.37 2.12
C MET A 228 -1.44 7.32 1.54
N PRO A 229 -0.32 6.82 1.00
CA PRO A 229 0.73 7.71 0.47
C PRO A 229 0.26 8.52 -0.75
N GLY A 230 -0.82 8.09 -1.40
CA GLY A 230 -1.51 8.82 -2.48
C GLY A 230 -2.55 9.86 -2.02
N ALA A 231 -2.74 10.10 -0.72
CA ALA A 231 -3.86 10.91 -0.21
C ALA A 231 -3.87 12.37 -0.68
N ASN A 232 -2.69 12.93 -0.99
CA ASN A 232 -2.54 14.29 -1.51
C ASN A 232 -2.74 14.40 -3.04
N MET A 233 -3.05 13.31 -3.73
CA MET A 233 -3.27 13.31 -5.18
C MET A 233 -4.54 14.07 -5.57
N PRO A 234 -4.52 14.82 -6.69
CA PRO A 234 -5.72 15.44 -7.24
C PRO A 234 -6.85 14.43 -7.44
N GLY A 235 -8.03 14.73 -6.89
CA GLY A 235 -9.21 13.87 -7.04
C GLY A 235 -9.22 12.61 -6.14
N PHE A 236 -8.22 12.40 -5.28
CA PHE A 236 -8.11 11.23 -4.40
C PHE A 236 -9.39 10.95 -3.61
N GLY A 237 -9.91 11.95 -2.90
CA GLY A 237 -11.07 11.74 -2.02
C GLY A 237 -12.31 11.19 -2.73
N ARG A 238 -12.56 11.59 -3.99
CA ARG A 238 -13.68 11.05 -4.78
C ARG A 238 -13.42 9.59 -5.17
N LYS A 239 -12.22 9.28 -5.67
CA LYS A 239 -11.82 7.92 -6.08
C LYS A 239 -11.81 6.96 -4.89
N ALA A 240 -11.27 7.41 -3.74
CA ALA A 240 -11.24 6.66 -2.49
C ALA A 240 -12.64 6.27 -2.01
N VAL A 241 -13.63 7.17 -2.11
CA VAL A 241 -15.02 6.84 -1.76
C VAL A 241 -15.60 5.78 -2.69
N GLN A 242 -15.33 5.83 -4.01
CA GLN A 242 -15.80 4.81 -4.95
C GLN A 242 -15.17 3.44 -4.68
N ILE A 243 -13.86 3.41 -4.42
CA ILE A 243 -13.11 2.21 -4.04
C ILE A 243 -13.66 1.59 -2.75
N ALA A 244 -13.93 2.41 -1.73
CA ALA A 244 -14.51 1.96 -0.48
C ALA A 244 -15.94 1.42 -0.64
N LEU A 245 -16.78 2.11 -1.44
CA LEU A 245 -18.11 1.60 -1.76
C LEU A 245 -18.03 0.27 -2.50
N ALA A 246 -17.15 0.12 -3.48
CA ALA A 246 -17.00 -1.13 -4.21
C ALA A 246 -16.34 -2.27 -3.41
N GLY A 247 -15.86 -1.99 -2.19
CA GLY A 247 -15.22 -2.98 -1.34
C GLY A 247 -13.80 -3.35 -1.77
N ILE A 248 -13.13 -2.49 -2.55
CA ILE A 248 -11.71 -2.69 -2.87
C ILE A 248 -10.86 -2.47 -1.62
N TYR A 249 -11.06 -1.33 -0.96
CA TYR A 249 -10.37 -0.96 0.27
C TYR A 249 -11.20 0.05 1.06
N ASP A 250 -11.50 -0.27 2.31
CA ASP A 250 -12.24 0.59 3.24
C ASP A 250 -11.67 0.45 4.66
N LEU A 251 -12.17 1.27 5.60
CA LEU A 251 -11.70 1.24 6.99
C LEU A 251 -11.93 -0.10 7.67
N GLN A 252 -13.01 -0.81 7.33
CA GLN A 252 -13.29 -2.13 7.91
C GLN A 252 -12.22 -3.14 7.48
N LEU A 253 -11.95 -3.21 6.17
CA LEU A 253 -10.89 -4.06 5.62
C LEU A 253 -9.52 -3.65 6.19
N HIS A 254 -9.22 -2.36 6.33
CA HIS A 254 -7.98 -1.92 6.95
C HIS A 254 -7.85 -2.46 8.38
N ILE A 255 -8.88 -2.35 9.21
CA ILE A 255 -8.81 -2.84 10.59
C ILE A 255 -8.69 -4.38 10.64
N GLU A 256 -9.55 -5.08 9.89
CA GLU A 256 -9.71 -6.55 10.00
C GLU A 256 -8.60 -7.33 9.30
N GLU A 257 -8.15 -6.85 8.13
CA GLU A 257 -7.24 -7.57 7.24
C GLU A 257 -5.83 -6.98 7.23
N VAL A 258 -5.62 -5.73 7.69
CA VAL A 258 -4.29 -5.09 7.79
C VAL A 258 -3.84 -4.98 9.25
N VAL A 259 -4.53 -4.17 10.04
CA VAL A 259 -4.08 -3.78 11.38
C VAL A 259 -4.13 -4.97 12.33
N THR A 260 -5.28 -5.64 12.45
CA THR A 260 -5.47 -6.73 13.41
C THR A 260 -4.49 -7.90 13.18
N PRO A 261 -4.27 -8.40 11.95
CA PRO A 261 -3.33 -9.49 11.72
C PRO A 261 -1.87 -9.14 12.04
N VAL A 262 -1.46 -7.90 11.74
CA VAL A 262 -0.09 -7.43 12.02
C VAL A 262 0.12 -7.24 13.52
N LEU A 263 -0.81 -6.61 14.24
CA LEU A 263 -0.75 -6.47 15.70
C LEU A 263 -0.74 -7.84 16.41
N ARG A 264 -1.51 -8.80 15.89
CA ARG A 264 -1.51 -10.19 16.38
C ARG A 264 -0.16 -10.86 16.15
N ALA A 265 0.47 -10.67 14.99
CA ALA A 265 1.78 -11.25 14.71
C ALA A 265 2.86 -10.73 15.68
N TRP A 266 2.72 -9.50 16.16
CA TRP A 266 3.60 -8.89 17.16
C TRP A 266 3.17 -9.15 18.63
N ASN A 267 2.06 -9.89 18.84
CA ASN A 267 1.47 -10.17 20.16
C ASN A 267 1.23 -8.91 21.01
N VAL A 268 0.89 -7.78 20.38
CA VAL A 268 0.85 -6.45 21.00
C VAL A 268 0.03 -6.41 22.30
N PHE A 269 -1.10 -7.11 22.34
CA PHE A 269 -2.01 -7.09 23.48
C PHE A 269 -1.59 -8.04 24.61
N GLU A 270 -0.78 -9.06 24.28
CA GLU A 270 -0.30 -10.08 25.19
C GLU A 270 1.09 -9.78 25.77
N ARG A 271 1.81 -8.79 25.22
CA ARG A 271 3.12 -8.35 25.72
C ARG A 271 3.05 -7.94 27.19
N ASN A 272 3.97 -8.46 28.00
CA ASN A 272 4.11 -8.18 29.44
C ASN A 272 5.42 -7.44 29.79
N ASP A 273 6.18 -7.03 28.77
CA ASP A 273 7.46 -6.32 28.85
C ASP A 273 7.33 -4.81 28.55
N LEU A 274 6.11 -4.32 28.36
CA LEU A 274 5.80 -2.90 28.23
C LEU A 274 5.76 -2.21 29.59
N SER A 275 6.25 -0.97 29.64
CA SER A 275 6.26 -0.11 30.83
C SER A 275 6.18 1.36 30.44
N GLY A 276 5.80 2.24 31.37
CA GLY A 276 5.78 3.69 31.15
C GLY A 276 5.03 4.07 29.87
N ASP A 277 5.71 4.75 28.95
CA ASP A 277 5.15 5.21 27.68
C ASP A 277 4.62 4.06 26.78
N GLY A 278 5.23 2.89 26.82
CA GLY A 278 4.77 1.74 26.02
C GLY A 278 3.39 1.21 26.45
N LEU A 279 3.09 1.25 27.75
CA LEU A 279 1.76 0.88 28.25
C LEU A 279 0.72 1.92 27.83
N VAL A 280 1.05 3.21 27.94
CA VAL A 280 0.19 4.32 27.50
C VAL A 280 -0.10 4.20 26.00
N ALA A 281 0.93 3.96 25.18
CA ALA A 281 0.79 3.78 23.74
C ALA A 281 -0.18 2.64 23.39
N ARG A 282 -0.11 1.51 24.12
CA ARG A 282 -1.02 0.38 23.92
C ARG A 282 -2.46 0.73 24.31
N GLU A 283 -2.67 1.42 25.42
CA GLU A 283 -4.02 1.86 25.83
C GLU A 283 -4.65 2.83 24.82
N GLU A 284 -3.86 3.78 24.30
CA GLU A 284 -4.28 4.69 23.23
C GLU A 284 -4.65 3.94 21.95
N LEU A 285 -3.86 2.93 21.58
CA LEU A 285 -4.14 2.08 20.42
C LEU A 285 -5.46 1.31 20.60
N VAL A 286 -5.69 0.71 21.77
CA VAL A 286 -6.96 0.00 22.06
C VAL A 286 -8.14 0.95 21.93
N SER A 287 -8.08 2.12 22.56
CA SER A 287 -9.15 3.13 22.50
C SER A 287 -9.42 3.59 21.07
N PHE A 288 -8.36 3.79 20.27
CA PHE A 288 -8.50 4.12 18.86
C PHE A 288 -9.19 3.02 18.07
N LEU A 289 -8.78 1.75 18.23
CA LEU A 289 -9.35 0.62 17.50
C LEU A 289 -10.83 0.40 17.83
N GLU A 290 -11.23 0.58 19.09
CA GLU A 290 -12.65 0.52 19.49
C GLU A 290 -13.48 1.57 18.76
N LYS A 291 -12.99 2.81 18.71
CA LYS A 291 -13.66 3.91 18.02
C LYS A 291 -13.70 3.68 16.50
N ALA A 292 -12.57 3.33 15.90
CA ALA A 292 -12.46 3.08 14.47
C ALA A 292 -13.34 1.91 14.03
N GLY A 293 -13.48 0.87 14.86
CA GLY A 293 -14.41 -0.24 14.62
C GLY A 293 -15.88 0.20 14.59
N GLN A 294 -16.30 1.12 15.47
CA GLN A 294 -17.65 1.68 15.45
C GLN A 294 -17.91 2.55 14.20
N GLU A 295 -16.91 3.34 13.80
CA GLU A 295 -16.98 4.15 12.57
C GLU A 295 -17.05 3.27 11.32
N ALA A 296 -16.26 2.20 11.26
CA ALA A 296 -16.27 1.22 10.19
C ALA A 296 -17.63 0.50 10.07
N ALA A 297 -18.20 0.05 11.19
CA ALA A 297 -19.53 -0.56 11.22
C ALA A 297 -20.61 0.41 10.70
N THR A 298 -20.57 1.66 11.15
CA THR A 298 -21.49 2.71 10.71
C THR A 298 -21.39 2.98 9.20
N PHE A 299 -20.17 2.97 8.65
CA PHE A 299 -19.96 3.12 7.21
C PHE A 299 -20.54 1.93 6.44
N SER A 300 -20.28 0.70 6.89
CA SER A 300 -20.80 -0.52 6.26
C SER A 300 -22.33 -0.55 6.22
N ASP A 301 -23.00 -0.17 7.32
CA ASP A 301 -24.47 -0.07 7.34
C ASP A 301 -24.99 0.96 6.33
N LYS A 302 -24.36 2.14 6.27
CA LYS A 302 -24.74 3.19 5.30
C LYS A 302 -24.49 2.74 3.86
N ARG A 303 -23.44 1.98 3.61
CA ARG A 303 -23.12 1.42 2.29
C ARG A 303 -24.20 0.45 1.82
N GLU A 304 -24.67 -0.46 2.68
CA GLU A 304 -25.75 -1.38 2.30
C GLU A 304 -27.05 -0.64 2.01
N VAL A 305 -27.44 0.33 2.84
CA VAL A 305 -28.62 1.18 2.59
C VAL A 305 -28.48 1.96 1.27
N HIS A 306 -27.27 2.42 0.94
CA HIS A 306 -27.01 3.06 -0.35
C HIS A 306 -27.26 2.09 -1.51
N PHE A 307 -26.76 0.86 -1.44
CA PHE A 307 -26.96 -0.15 -2.47
C PHE A 307 -28.41 -0.60 -2.62
N GLU A 308 -29.14 -0.79 -1.52
CA GLU A 308 -30.58 -1.07 -1.56
C GLU A 308 -31.35 0.01 -2.34
N ARG A 309 -30.99 1.28 -2.15
CA ARG A 309 -31.60 2.40 -2.89
C ARG A 309 -31.26 2.38 -4.38
N LEU A 310 -30.03 2.00 -4.75
CA LEU A 310 -29.63 1.88 -6.16
C LEU A 310 -30.39 0.73 -6.83
N ILE A 311 -30.47 -0.43 -6.15
CA ILE A 311 -31.21 -1.61 -6.62
C ILE A 311 -32.69 -1.29 -6.79
N ALA A 312 -33.31 -0.59 -5.83
CA ALA A 312 -34.70 -0.16 -5.93
C ALA A 312 -34.97 0.80 -7.11
N ARG A 313 -33.93 1.47 -7.62
CA ARG A 313 -33.98 2.32 -8.83
C ARG A 313 -33.64 1.55 -10.11
N GLY A 314 -33.45 0.24 -10.05
CA GLY A 314 -33.09 -0.61 -11.19
C GLY A 314 -31.62 -0.51 -11.59
N GLN A 315 -30.74 -0.02 -10.72
CA GLN A 315 -29.29 0.05 -10.97
C GLN A 315 -28.59 -1.17 -10.35
N ASN A 316 -27.55 -1.67 -11.03
CA ASN A 316 -26.72 -2.75 -10.49
C ASN A 316 -25.44 -2.17 -9.87
N PRO A 317 -25.29 -2.18 -8.53
CA PRO A 317 -24.11 -1.62 -7.89
C PRO A 317 -22.86 -2.46 -8.17
N ILE A 318 -21.76 -1.79 -8.52
CA ILE A 318 -20.44 -2.41 -8.69
C ILE A 318 -19.83 -2.58 -7.30
N ARG A 319 -19.65 -3.83 -6.86
CA ARG A 319 -18.98 -4.17 -5.59
C ARG A 319 -18.43 -5.59 -5.62
N ILE A 320 -17.40 -5.84 -4.83
CA ILE A 320 -16.93 -7.20 -4.55
C ILE A 320 -18.04 -7.93 -3.78
N GLN A 321 -18.50 -9.04 -4.33
CA GLN A 321 -19.43 -9.94 -3.64
C GLN A 321 -18.65 -10.82 -2.66
N LYS A 322 -19.17 -10.97 -1.44
CA LYS A 322 -18.57 -11.83 -0.40
C LYS A 322 -18.70 -13.31 -0.75
#